data_AF-A0ABD4EKP4-F1
#
_entry.id   AF-A0ABD4EKP4-F1
#
_cell.length_a   1.000
_cell.length_b   1.000
_cell.length_c   1.000
_cell.angle_alpha   90.00
_cell.angle_beta   90.00
_cell.angle_gamma   90.00
#
_symmetry.space_group_name_H-M   'P 1'
#
loop_
_entity.id
_entity.type
_entity.pdbx_description
1 polymer ?
#
loop_
_entity_poly.entity_id
_entity_poly.type
_entity_poly.pdbx_seq_one_letter_code
_entity_poly.pdbx_strand_id
1 'polypeptide(L)'
;MEARPNKSEELFLSLGYNRFYDLYDEIMEDNFWEKESCYRFGKVSSIFAVYSELLSYEPFKHVLEAIKIQRPPMESEIGGPLFKFVRNILAHFPLFETWDEVWASKELVNWQKEGLTIDRFLKKYAGHGEVKYRFWEEDKKRMTYMSIRFPEEYGNNKIHLKDMIEEKDGVKFSLIMMRQILNTQVESVGENV
;
A
#
# COMPACT_ATOMS: atom_id res chain seq x y z
N MET A 1 5.37 9.04 31.05
CA MET A 1 5.16 7.98 30.05
C MET A 1 6.37 7.06 30.12
N GLU A 2 6.19 5.74 30.07
CA GLU A 2 7.33 4.84 29.86
C GLU A 2 8.01 5.21 28.54
N ALA A 3 9.34 5.23 28.52
CA ALA A 3 10.10 5.50 27.31
C ALA A 3 9.81 4.41 26.28
N ARG A 4 9.39 4.81 25.09
CA ARG A 4 9.21 3.93 23.95
C ARG A 4 10.35 4.12 22.94
N PRO A 5 10.75 3.08 22.19
CA PRO A 5 10.21 1.72 22.24
C PRO A 5 10.64 0.93 23.49
N ASN A 6 9.77 0.05 23.99
CA ASN A 6 10.18 -1.00 24.93
C ASN A 6 10.90 -2.15 24.19
N LYS A 7 11.50 -3.11 24.91
CA LYS A 7 12.29 -4.21 24.30
C LYS A 7 11.53 -5.03 23.25
N SER A 8 10.24 -5.28 23.46
CA SER A 8 9.42 -6.04 22.51
C SER A 8 9.12 -5.21 21.26
N GLU A 9 8.83 -3.93 21.44
CA GLU A 9 8.63 -2.97 20.35
C GLU A 9 9.91 -2.79 19.53
N GLU A 10 11.06 -2.63 20.19
CA GLU A 10 12.37 -2.49 19.54
C GLU A 10 12.72 -3.73 18.70
N LEU A 11 12.51 -4.94 19.25
CA LEU A 11 12.73 -6.19 18.52
C LEU A 11 11.83 -6.28 17.29
N PHE A 12 10.54 -6.00 17.45
CA PHE A 12 9.59 -6.05 16.33
C PHE A 12 9.95 -5.01 15.25
N LEU A 13 10.22 -3.76 15.64
CA LEU A 13 10.58 -2.69 14.71
C LEU A 13 11.85 -3.07 13.94
N SER A 14 12.90 -3.54 14.62
CA SER A 14 14.13 -3.99 13.97
C SER A 14 13.87 -5.05 12.90
N LEU A 15 13.14 -6.12 13.25
CA LEU A 15 12.79 -7.19 12.31
C LEU A 15 11.87 -6.71 11.17
N GLY A 16 10.88 -5.87 11.50
CA GLY A 16 9.91 -5.35 10.55
C GLY A 16 10.55 -4.42 9.52
N TYR A 17 11.40 -3.48 9.96
CA TYR A 17 12.13 -2.58 9.07
C TYR A 17 13.09 -3.34 8.17
N ASN A 18 13.89 -4.27 8.72
CA ASN A 18 14.79 -5.10 7.92
C ASN A 18 14.01 -5.87 6.85
N ARG A 19 12.92 -6.54 7.25
CA ARG A 19 12.08 -7.29 6.31
C ARG A 19 11.43 -6.39 5.25
N PHE A 20 10.99 -5.19 5.62
CA PHE A 20 10.44 -4.23 4.67
C PHE A 20 11.49 -3.83 3.64
N TYR A 21 12.69 -3.44 4.06
CA TYR A 21 13.74 -2.98 3.15
C TYR A 21 14.30 -4.11 2.28
N ASP A 22 14.48 -5.32 2.81
CA ASP A 22 14.87 -6.49 2.01
C ASP A 22 13.88 -6.75 0.86
N LEU A 23 12.58 -6.68 1.16
CA LEU A 23 11.53 -6.86 0.15
C LEU A 23 11.43 -5.66 -0.81
N TYR A 24 11.62 -4.44 -0.29
CA TYR A 24 11.58 -3.23 -1.08
C TYR A 24 12.67 -3.28 -2.15
N ASP A 25 13.90 -3.55 -1.76
CA ASP A 25 15.04 -3.61 -2.67
C ASP A 25 14.83 -4.69 -3.72
N GLU A 26 14.39 -5.89 -3.30
CA GLU A 26 14.09 -6.99 -4.24
C GLU A 26 13.03 -6.61 -5.27
N ILE A 27 11.91 -6.01 -4.85
CA ILE A 27 10.77 -5.70 -5.74
C ILE A 27 11.09 -4.53 -6.69
N MET A 28 11.91 -3.59 -6.24
CA MET A 28 12.27 -2.40 -7.02
C MET A 28 13.25 -2.71 -8.16
N GLU A 29 13.97 -3.83 -8.10
CA GLU A 29 14.82 -4.30 -9.19
C GLU A 29 14.02 -4.63 -10.47
N ASP A 30 14.59 -4.34 -11.64
CA ASP A 30 13.88 -4.56 -12.91
C ASP A 30 13.71 -6.07 -13.21
N ASN A 31 14.66 -6.91 -12.80
CA ASN A 31 14.62 -8.37 -12.99
C ASN A 31 13.55 -9.07 -12.12
N PHE A 32 13.03 -8.42 -11.09
CA PHE A 32 11.93 -8.94 -10.29
C PHE A 32 10.67 -9.12 -11.14
N TRP A 33 10.45 -8.23 -12.10
CA TRP A 33 9.28 -8.23 -12.97
C TRP A 33 9.33 -9.31 -14.06
N GLU A 34 10.47 -9.99 -14.20
CA GLU A 34 10.65 -11.16 -15.07
C GLU A 34 10.36 -12.48 -14.34
N LYS A 35 10.12 -12.43 -13.02
CA LYS A 35 9.78 -13.60 -12.21
C LYS A 35 8.32 -14.04 -12.43
N GLU A 36 8.03 -15.29 -12.09
CA GLU A 36 6.68 -15.84 -12.16
C GLU A 36 5.66 -15.00 -11.38
N SER A 37 4.45 -14.88 -11.91
CA SER A 37 3.38 -14.05 -11.33
C SER A 37 3.06 -14.43 -9.87
N CYS A 38 3.02 -15.73 -9.56
CA CYS A 38 2.77 -16.21 -8.20
C CYS A 38 3.89 -15.80 -7.23
N TYR A 39 5.16 -15.88 -7.66
CA TYR A 39 6.29 -15.40 -6.86
C TYR A 39 6.19 -13.91 -6.60
N ARG A 40 5.92 -13.11 -7.64
CA ARG A 40 5.78 -11.66 -7.52
C ARG A 40 4.64 -11.31 -6.56
N PHE A 41 3.48 -11.93 -6.74
CA PHE A 41 2.30 -11.74 -5.90
C PHE A 41 2.56 -12.08 -4.43
N GLY A 42 3.27 -13.18 -4.15
CA GLY A 42 3.66 -13.56 -2.78
C GLY A 42 4.56 -12.51 -2.12
N LYS A 43 5.54 -11.96 -2.84
CA LYS A 43 6.44 -10.90 -2.35
C LYS A 43 5.70 -9.58 -2.13
N VAL A 44 4.85 -9.19 -3.07
CA VAL A 44 3.99 -8.01 -2.98
C VAL A 44 3.04 -8.12 -1.78
N SER A 45 2.36 -9.25 -1.61
CA SER A 45 1.48 -9.47 -0.46
C SER A 45 2.25 -9.41 0.86
N SER A 46 3.46 -9.99 0.89
CA SER A 46 4.33 -9.96 2.07
C SER A 46 4.75 -8.55 2.48
N ILE A 47 5.18 -7.70 1.54
CA ILE A 47 5.61 -6.33 1.88
C ILE A 47 4.42 -5.47 2.33
N PHE A 48 3.24 -5.63 1.72
CA PHE A 48 2.02 -4.95 2.17
C PHE A 48 1.61 -5.37 3.59
N ALA A 49 1.76 -6.64 3.93
CA ALA A 49 1.49 -7.15 5.27
C ALA A 49 2.49 -6.59 6.29
N VAL A 50 3.80 -6.66 6.00
CA VAL A 50 4.86 -6.12 6.88
C VAL A 50 4.65 -4.63 7.13
N TYR A 51 4.38 -3.86 6.07
CA TYR A 51 4.09 -2.43 6.20
C TYR A 51 2.83 -2.17 7.04
N SER A 52 1.79 -3.01 6.92
CA SER A 52 0.59 -2.91 7.76
C SER A 52 0.90 -3.07 9.25
N GLU A 53 1.74 -4.05 9.59
CA GLU A 53 2.14 -4.32 10.96
C GLU A 53 3.05 -3.21 11.51
N LEU A 54 3.99 -2.71 10.70
CA LEU A 54 4.76 -1.52 11.04
C LEU A 54 3.82 -0.36 11.39
N LEU A 55 2.86 -0.01 10.53
CA LEU A 55 1.90 1.06 10.77
C LEU A 55 1.02 0.89 12.03
N SER A 56 0.95 -0.31 12.61
CA SER A 56 0.21 -0.55 13.86
C SER A 56 0.92 0.01 15.10
N TYR A 57 2.23 0.28 15.00
CA TYR A 57 3.02 0.83 16.09
C TYR A 57 2.49 2.21 16.48
N GLU A 58 2.02 2.34 17.72
CA GLU A 58 1.20 3.47 18.15
C GLU A 58 1.87 4.85 18.01
N PRO A 59 3.18 5.02 18.30
CA PRO A 59 3.89 6.27 18.04
C PRO A 59 3.87 6.73 16.57
N PHE A 60 3.60 5.84 15.61
CA PHE A 60 3.41 6.23 14.22
C PHE A 60 2.13 7.01 13.96
N LYS A 61 1.12 6.96 14.83
CA LYS A 61 -0.10 7.76 14.66
C LYS A 61 0.22 9.25 14.64
N HIS A 62 1.12 9.71 15.51
CA HIS A 62 1.56 11.10 15.57
C HIS A 62 2.34 11.53 14.33
N VAL A 63 3.22 10.67 13.82
CA VAL A 63 3.98 10.94 12.59
C VAL A 63 3.05 10.99 11.37
N LEU A 64 2.08 10.08 11.28
CA LEU A 64 1.09 10.08 10.19
C LEU A 64 0.20 11.33 10.22
N GLU A 65 -0.14 11.84 11.39
CA GLU A 65 -0.89 13.10 11.55
C GLU A 65 -0.06 14.31 11.11
N ALA A 66 1.22 14.38 11.48
CA ALA A 66 2.13 15.43 11.03
C ALA A 66 2.35 15.41 9.50
N ILE A 67 2.55 14.21 8.92
CA ILE A 67 2.74 14.03 7.48
C ILE A 67 1.50 14.46 6.68
N LYS A 68 0.29 14.22 7.19
CA LYS A 68 -0.97 14.67 6.54
C LYS A 68 -1.07 16.18 6.42
N ILE A 69 -0.45 16.93 7.33
CA ILE A 69 -0.46 18.39 7.33
C ILE A 69 0.59 18.95 6.36
N GLN A 70 1.70 18.23 6.17
CA GLN A 70 2.83 18.69 5.36
C GLN A 70 2.80 18.25 3.88
N ARG A 71 2.14 17.13 3.53
CA ARG A 71 2.14 16.63 2.15
C ARG A 71 1.20 17.42 1.22
N PRO A 72 1.53 17.55 -0.08
CA PRO A 72 0.64 18.14 -1.07
C PRO A 72 -0.71 17.38 -1.14
N PRO A 73 -1.86 18.09 -1.25
CA PRO A 73 -3.19 17.50 -1.13
C PRO A 73 -3.47 16.34 -2.11
N MET A 74 -2.97 16.41 -3.36
CA MET A 74 -3.29 15.45 -4.43
C MET A 74 -2.74 14.03 -4.25
N GLU A 75 -1.57 13.87 -3.61
CA GLU A 75 -1.03 12.52 -3.29
C GLU A 75 -1.79 11.88 -2.13
N SER A 76 -2.32 12.69 -1.20
CA SER A 76 -3.08 12.20 -0.04
C SER A 76 -4.54 11.82 -0.37
N GLU A 77 -5.16 12.45 -1.36
CA GLU A 77 -6.61 12.31 -1.58
C GLU A 77 -7.03 10.94 -2.15
N ILE A 78 -6.19 10.32 -2.98
CA ILE A 78 -6.47 9.01 -3.59
C ILE A 78 -5.39 7.98 -3.29
N GLY A 79 -4.11 8.36 -3.23
CA GLY A 79 -3.01 7.42 -2.97
C GLY A 79 -3.16 6.68 -1.65
N GLY A 80 -3.47 7.40 -0.56
CA GLY A 80 -3.72 6.81 0.75
C GLY A 80 -4.92 5.85 0.78
N PRO A 81 -6.12 6.28 0.33
CA PRO A 81 -7.28 5.41 0.20
C PRO A 81 -7.07 4.18 -0.69
N LEU A 82 -6.43 4.34 -1.86
CA LEU A 82 -6.12 3.25 -2.78
C LEU A 82 -5.17 2.25 -2.15
N PHE A 83 -4.09 2.73 -1.54
CA PHE A 83 -3.14 1.89 -0.83
C PHE A 83 -3.84 1.04 0.24
N LYS A 84 -4.69 1.69 1.04
CA LYS A 84 -5.48 1.01 2.07
C LYS A 84 -6.45 0.00 1.46
N PHE A 85 -7.03 0.28 0.29
CA PHE A 85 -7.88 -0.65 -0.44
C PHE A 85 -7.11 -1.90 -0.89
N VAL A 86 -5.99 -1.74 -1.61
CA VAL A 86 -5.14 -2.86 -2.09
C VAL A 86 -4.69 -3.73 -0.92
N ARG A 87 -4.14 -3.10 0.13
CA ARG A 87 -3.68 -3.80 1.33
C ARG A 87 -4.78 -4.65 1.96
N ASN A 88 -5.97 -4.09 2.12
CA ASN A 88 -7.08 -4.82 2.75
C ASN A 88 -7.61 -5.94 1.84
N ILE A 89 -7.60 -5.77 0.52
CA ILE A 89 -7.96 -6.87 -0.39
C ILE A 89 -7.00 -8.03 -0.20
N LEU A 90 -5.69 -7.77 -0.28
CA LEU A 90 -4.67 -8.82 -0.15
C LEU A 90 -4.70 -9.49 1.24
N ALA A 91 -4.95 -8.72 2.30
CA ALA A 91 -4.96 -9.24 3.67
C ALA A 91 -6.25 -10.00 4.05
N HIS A 92 -7.41 -9.59 3.54
CA HIS A 92 -8.70 -10.17 3.95
C HIS A 92 -9.24 -11.20 2.95
N PHE A 93 -8.67 -11.29 1.76
CA PHE A 93 -9.01 -12.28 0.75
C PHE A 93 -7.77 -13.07 0.30
N PRO A 94 -7.24 -13.96 1.15
CA PRO A 94 -6.13 -14.86 0.79
C PRO A 94 -6.62 -16.00 -0.12
N LEU A 95 -7.25 -15.62 -1.24
CA LEU A 95 -7.97 -16.50 -2.17
C LEU A 95 -7.34 -16.52 -3.57
N PHE A 96 -6.33 -15.67 -3.79
CA PHE A 96 -5.73 -15.41 -5.10
C PHE A 96 -4.25 -15.77 -5.07
N GLU A 97 -3.71 -16.17 -6.21
CA GLU A 97 -2.28 -16.49 -6.35
C GLU A 97 -1.55 -15.49 -7.24
N THR A 98 -2.27 -14.69 -8.03
CA THR A 98 -1.67 -13.67 -8.92
C THR A 98 -2.44 -12.36 -8.87
N TRP A 99 -1.77 -11.25 -9.22
CA TRP A 99 -2.40 -9.91 -9.26
C TRP A 99 -3.62 -9.87 -10.19
N ASP A 100 -3.54 -10.58 -11.31
CA ASP A 100 -4.57 -10.58 -12.35
C ASP A 100 -5.85 -11.34 -11.97
N GLU A 101 -5.73 -12.24 -10.99
CA GLU A 101 -6.85 -12.99 -10.42
C GLU A 101 -7.59 -12.21 -9.34
N VAL A 102 -7.00 -11.16 -8.78
CA VAL A 102 -7.60 -10.41 -7.69
C VAL A 102 -8.85 -9.68 -8.17
N TRP A 103 -9.98 -9.97 -7.54
CA TRP A 103 -11.24 -9.27 -7.78
C TRP A 103 -12.06 -9.09 -6.51
N ALA A 104 -12.97 -8.13 -6.55
CA ALA A 104 -13.94 -7.86 -5.49
C ALA A 104 -15.35 -7.68 -6.08
N SER A 105 -16.37 -8.00 -5.31
CA SER A 105 -17.78 -7.66 -5.61
C SER A 105 -18.46 -7.17 -4.34
N LYS A 106 -19.61 -6.49 -4.45
CA LYS A 106 -20.34 -6.01 -3.28
C LYS A 106 -20.71 -7.12 -2.30
N GLU A 107 -21.08 -8.31 -2.79
CA GLU A 107 -21.36 -9.47 -1.95
C GLU A 107 -20.10 -9.97 -1.24
N LEU A 108 -19.00 -10.16 -1.98
CA LEU A 108 -17.77 -10.67 -1.39
C LEU A 108 -17.23 -9.72 -0.32
N VAL A 109 -17.17 -8.42 -0.59
CA VAL A 109 -16.53 -7.49 0.37
C VAL A 109 -17.35 -7.24 1.63
N ASN A 110 -18.64 -7.53 1.59
CA ASN A 110 -19.57 -7.35 2.70
C ASN A 110 -19.95 -8.68 3.39
N TRP A 111 -19.26 -9.79 3.09
CA TRP A 111 -19.54 -11.13 3.64
C TRP A 111 -19.66 -11.16 5.17
N GLN A 112 -18.82 -10.39 5.87
CA GLN A 112 -18.83 -10.28 7.32
C GLN A 112 -19.71 -9.13 7.81
N LYS A 113 -19.52 -7.94 7.22
CA LYS A 113 -20.20 -6.71 7.63
C LYS A 113 -20.14 -5.65 6.52
N GLU A 114 -21.24 -4.95 6.30
CA GLU A 114 -21.28 -3.81 5.38
C GLU A 114 -20.54 -2.57 5.92
N GLY A 115 -19.95 -1.76 5.02
CA GLY A 115 -19.32 -0.48 5.38
C GLY A 115 -17.88 -0.60 5.88
N LEU A 116 -17.24 -1.76 5.68
CA LEU A 116 -15.81 -1.93 5.92
C LEU A 116 -14.97 -1.19 4.86
N THR A 117 -13.65 -1.20 5.01
CA THR A 117 -12.76 -0.31 4.23
C THR A 117 -12.89 -0.48 2.72
N ILE A 118 -12.97 -1.72 2.23
CA ILE A 118 -13.05 -2.03 0.80
C ILE A 118 -14.40 -1.56 0.23
N ASP A 119 -15.50 -1.86 0.93
CA ASP A 119 -16.85 -1.39 0.59
C ASP A 119 -16.93 0.14 0.55
N ARG A 120 -16.40 0.84 1.56
CA ARG A 120 -16.37 2.31 1.59
C ARG A 120 -15.54 2.91 0.47
N PHE A 121 -14.43 2.29 0.09
CA PHE A 121 -13.61 2.75 -1.02
C PHE A 121 -14.38 2.65 -2.34
N LEU A 122 -14.95 1.48 -2.63
CA LEU A 122 -15.71 1.27 -3.87
C LEU A 122 -16.97 2.15 -3.94
N LYS A 123 -17.70 2.33 -2.83
CA LYS A 123 -18.83 3.28 -2.76
C LYS A 123 -18.42 4.73 -3.03
N LYS A 124 -17.24 5.14 -2.55
CA LYS A 124 -16.76 6.52 -2.69
C LYS A 124 -16.29 6.81 -4.12
N TYR A 125 -15.57 5.89 -4.73
CA TYR A 125 -14.83 6.16 -5.98
C TYR A 125 -15.44 5.53 -7.23
N ALA A 126 -16.44 4.64 -7.14
CA ALA A 126 -17.14 4.17 -8.33
C ALA A 126 -17.71 5.36 -9.13
N GLY A 127 -17.61 5.28 -10.45
CA GLY A 127 -18.00 6.33 -11.38
C GLY A 127 -17.05 7.54 -11.44
N HIS A 128 -15.94 7.56 -10.69
CA HIS A 128 -14.93 8.61 -10.83
C HIS A 128 -14.10 8.43 -12.10
N GLY A 129 -13.63 9.55 -12.67
CA GLY A 129 -12.74 9.55 -13.82
C GLY A 129 -11.37 8.94 -13.52
N GLU A 130 -10.65 8.56 -14.58
CA GLU A 130 -9.26 8.09 -14.48
C GLU A 130 -8.37 9.15 -13.83
N VAL A 131 -7.53 8.72 -12.89
CA VAL A 131 -6.58 9.59 -12.20
C VAL A 131 -5.17 9.18 -12.58
N LYS A 132 -4.41 10.14 -13.10
CA LYS A 132 -3.03 9.92 -13.56
C LYS A 132 -2.04 10.43 -12.51
N TYR A 133 -1.11 9.57 -12.15
CA TYR A 133 0.00 9.90 -11.26
C TYR A 133 1.32 9.81 -12.02
N ARG A 134 2.29 10.58 -11.53
CA ARG A 134 3.69 10.47 -11.95
C ARG A 134 4.57 10.53 -10.72
N PHE A 135 5.63 9.75 -10.69
CA PHE A 135 6.58 9.72 -9.60
C PHE A 135 8.00 9.54 -10.14
N TRP A 136 8.97 10.05 -9.38
CA TRP A 136 10.38 9.97 -9.70
C TRP A 136 10.99 8.71 -9.06
N GLU A 137 11.53 7.81 -9.88
CA GLU A 137 12.36 6.69 -9.40
C GLU A 137 13.80 7.21 -9.25
N GLU A 138 14.20 7.61 -8.03
CA GLU A 138 15.53 8.21 -7.75
C GLU A 138 16.69 7.33 -8.25
N ASP A 139 16.65 6.04 -7.91
CA ASP A 139 17.71 5.08 -8.25
C ASP A 139 17.89 4.92 -9.77
N LYS A 140 16.81 5.09 -10.52
CA LYS A 140 16.78 4.93 -11.99
C LYS A 140 16.80 6.26 -12.74
N LYS A 141 16.77 7.38 -12.02
CA LYS A 141 16.72 8.75 -12.55
C LYS A 141 15.69 8.91 -13.68
N ARG A 142 14.48 8.37 -13.48
CA ARG A 142 13.40 8.44 -14.48
C ARG A 142 12.05 8.78 -13.85
N MET A 143 11.20 9.43 -14.66
CA MET A 143 9.79 9.64 -14.35
C MET A 143 8.98 8.43 -14.79
N THR A 144 8.20 7.89 -13.87
CA THR A 144 7.24 6.80 -14.13
C THR A 144 5.83 7.34 -14.00
N TYR A 145 4.95 6.82 -14.86
CA TYR A 145 3.57 7.26 -14.99
C TYR A 145 2.65 6.09 -14.69
N MET A 146 1.58 6.33 -13.96
CA MET A 146 0.56 5.32 -13.69
C MET A 146 -0.82 5.94 -13.82
N SER A 147 -1.79 5.09 -14.13
CA SER A 147 -3.20 5.48 -14.16
C SER A 147 -3.99 4.60 -13.20
N ILE A 148 -4.90 5.24 -12.47
CA ILE A 148 -5.87 4.57 -11.61
C ILE A 148 -7.22 4.73 -12.27
N ARG A 149 -7.86 3.61 -12.57
CA ARG A 149 -9.20 3.56 -13.13
C ARG A 149 -10.14 3.05 -12.04
N PHE A 150 -11.29 3.71 -11.92
CA PHE A 150 -12.32 3.27 -11.00
C PHE A 150 -13.40 2.52 -11.77
N PRO A 151 -14.06 1.54 -11.13
CA PRO A 151 -15.16 0.86 -11.78
C PRO A 151 -16.29 1.86 -12.08
N GLU A 152 -16.96 1.71 -13.23
CA GLU A 152 -18.09 2.57 -13.60
C GLU A 152 -19.23 2.47 -12.58
N GLU A 153 -19.49 1.26 -12.09
CA GLU A 153 -20.48 0.97 -11.08
C GLU A 153 -19.93 0.04 -9.99
N TYR A 154 -20.50 0.13 -8.79
CA TYR A 154 -20.21 -0.79 -7.70
C TYR A 154 -21.46 -1.61 -7.34
N GLY A 155 -21.46 -2.86 -7.81
CA GLY A 155 -22.54 -3.83 -7.62
C GLY A 155 -22.00 -5.24 -7.41
N ASN A 156 -22.76 -6.25 -7.87
CA ASN A 156 -22.39 -7.66 -7.71
C ASN A 156 -21.46 -8.18 -8.81
N ASN A 157 -21.20 -7.38 -9.83
CA ASN A 157 -20.22 -7.67 -10.88
C ASN A 157 -18.80 -7.74 -10.27
N LYS A 158 -17.93 -8.54 -10.90
CA LYS A 158 -16.53 -8.62 -10.50
C LYS A 158 -15.81 -7.34 -10.92
N ILE A 159 -15.16 -6.71 -9.95
CA ILE A 159 -14.25 -5.58 -10.14
C ILE A 159 -12.84 -6.14 -9.98
N HIS A 160 -12.09 -6.22 -11.08
CA HIS A 160 -10.73 -6.74 -11.05
C HIS A 160 -9.72 -5.66 -10.68
N LEU A 161 -8.74 -6.02 -9.85
CA LEU A 161 -7.69 -5.11 -9.43
C LEU A 161 -6.82 -4.64 -10.60
N LYS A 162 -6.48 -5.55 -11.52
CA LYS A 162 -5.70 -5.25 -12.73
C LYS A 162 -6.36 -4.20 -13.64
N ASP A 163 -7.68 -4.13 -13.66
CA ASP A 163 -8.42 -3.17 -14.48
C ASP A 163 -8.40 -1.77 -13.84
N MET A 164 -8.19 -1.71 -12.52
CA MET A 164 -8.07 -0.48 -11.77
C MET A 164 -6.63 0.06 -11.78
N ILE A 165 -5.65 -0.83 -11.66
CA ILE A 165 -4.24 -0.48 -11.50
C ILE A 165 -3.34 -1.62 -12.00
N GLU A 166 -2.37 -1.28 -12.86
CA GLU A 166 -1.38 -2.24 -13.31
C GLU A 166 -0.46 -2.65 -12.16
N GLU A 167 -0.12 -3.95 -12.11
CA GLU A 167 0.67 -4.53 -11.03
C GLU A 167 1.99 -3.80 -10.82
N LYS A 168 2.80 -3.70 -11.88
CA LYS A 168 4.17 -3.17 -11.80
C LYS A 168 4.19 -1.74 -11.29
N ASP A 169 3.45 -0.86 -11.95
CA ASP A 169 3.47 0.56 -11.64
C ASP A 169 2.75 0.85 -10.32
N GLY A 170 1.67 0.14 -10.03
CA GLY A 170 0.93 0.29 -8.79
C GLY A 170 1.67 -0.18 -7.55
N VAL A 171 2.40 -1.29 -7.66
CA VAL A 171 3.28 -1.78 -6.59
C VAL A 171 4.43 -0.81 -6.39
N LYS A 172 5.16 -0.43 -7.45
CA LYS A 172 6.27 0.52 -7.34
C LYS A 172 5.86 1.83 -6.69
N PHE A 173 4.74 2.41 -7.14
CA PHE A 173 4.18 3.62 -6.56
C PHE A 173 3.89 3.43 -5.06
N SER A 174 3.22 2.33 -4.71
CA SER A 174 2.91 2.01 -3.31
C SER A 174 4.18 1.92 -2.47
N LEU A 175 5.20 1.22 -2.96
CA LEU A 175 6.46 1.03 -2.24
C LEU A 175 7.22 2.35 -2.05
N ILE A 176 7.31 3.20 -3.07
CA ILE A 176 7.96 4.52 -2.95
C ILE A 176 7.27 5.34 -1.86
N MET A 177 5.93 5.36 -1.86
CA MET A 177 5.16 6.10 -0.86
C MET A 177 5.34 5.52 0.55
N MET A 178 5.34 4.19 0.70
CA MET A 178 5.61 3.51 1.97
C MET A 178 7.00 3.84 2.50
N ARG A 179 8.04 3.74 1.67
CA ARG A 179 9.42 4.04 2.04
C ARG A 179 9.56 5.47 2.52
N GLN A 180 8.95 6.43 1.81
CA GLN A 180 8.94 7.82 2.27
C GLN A 180 8.31 7.97 3.66
N ILE A 181 7.17 7.30 3.92
CA ILE A 181 6.50 7.35 5.24
C ILE A 181 7.41 6.77 6.33
N LEU A 182 8.05 5.64 6.05
CA LEU A 182 8.95 4.96 6.99
C LEU A 182 10.26 5.74 7.23
N ASN A 183 10.84 6.35 6.20
CA ASN A 183 12.07 7.16 6.34
C ASN A 183 11.86 8.38 7.22
N THR A 184 10.75 9.11 7.04
CA THR A 184 10.41 10.26 7.90
C THR A 184 10.35 9.87 9.37
N GLN A 185 10.00 8.63 9.69
CA GLN A 185 9.98 8.13 11.07
C GLN A 185 11.40 7.98 11.63
N VAL A 186 12.31 7.37 10.88
CA VAL A 186 13.71 7.20 11.29
C VAL A 186 14.37 8.56 11.54
N GLU A 187 14.16 9.52 10.65
CA GLU A 187 14.70 10.88 10.77
C GLU A 187 14.12 11.61 12.01
N SER A 188 12.81 11.52 12.24
CA SER A 188 12.16 12.15 13.41
C SER A 188 12.61 11.57 14.76
N VAL A 189 13.07 10.32 14.79
CA VAL A 189 13.65 9.69 15.98
C VAL A 189 15.10 10.13 16.17
N GLY A 190 15.87 10.29 15.08
CA GLY A 190 17.26 10.73 15.12
C GLY A 190 17.46 12.18 15.58
N GLU A 191 16.49 13.08 15.38
CA GLU A 191 16.55 14.47 15.85
C GLU A 191 16.19 14.64 17.35
N ASN A 192 15.67 13.59 18.00
CA ASN A 192 15.25 13.62 19.40
C ASN A 192 16.21 12.86 20.35
N VAL A 193 17.46 12.60 19.92
CA VAL A 193 18.53 11.98 20.73
C VAL A 193 19.68 12.95 20.96
#